data_AF-A0A968GQL9-F1
#
_entry.id   AF-A0A968GQL9-F1
#
_cell.length_a   1.000
_cell.length_b   1.000
_cell.length_c   1.000
_cell.angle_alpha   90.00
_cell.angle_beta   90.00
_cell.angle_gamma   90.00
#
_symmetry.space_group_name_H-M   'P 1'
#
loop_
_entity.id
_entity.type
_entity.pdbx_description
1 polymer ?
#
loop_
_entity_poly.entity_id
_entity_poly.type
_entity_poly.pdbx_seq_one_letter_code
_entity_poly.pdbx_strand_id
1 'polypeptide(L)'
;MPYEFGEILETIRMTEIEHFDIRTVTMGISLRDCHDRNIEVTKQKIYDKILRYGKQHVKLAKEVESQYGISIANKRVSVTPISIPFDACNAEEFIEIAKILDKAAEEIGIDYIAGYSALVQKGMTNGERELIKSIPFALSQTKRVCSSVNIGSTKAGINMDAVNMMGEVIKLTAEKTKDNDSIGCAKLVVFANAVEDNPFVAGAFHGVSEPEIVLNVGISGPGVVLEAIREAGKVDLQQLSEVIKKTIFKITRAGELIGRKVAEKNGIPFGIVDISLAPTPAEGDSIADILKAMGVEDVGAPGTTAALAMLNDSVKKAGLMASSSVGGMSGAFIPVSEDMGMIRAVQAGNLSLEKLEAMTAVCSVGLDMIAIPGDTAVTTIAGIIADEAAIGIINDKTTAVRIIPAYGKKIGDFVDYGGLLGKAPIMEVRTISSAGFVSRGGRIPAPMRSLTN
;
A
#
# COMPACT_ATOMS: atom_id res chain seq x y z
N MET A 1 11.48 -24.80 17.39
CA MET A 1 10.91 -25.20 18.69
C MET A 1 9.52 -25.76 18.42
N PRO A 2 9.16 -26.92 18.97
CA PRO A 2 7.75 -27.33 19.00
C PRO A 2 6.98 -26.33 19.89
N TYR A 3 5.84 -25.85 19.40
CA TYR A 3 4.98 -24.88 20.09
C TYR A 3 4.33 -25.51 21.33
N GLU A 4 4.23 -24.75 22.42
CA GLU A 4 3.54 -25.20 23.64
C GLU A 4 2.02 -25.12 23.49
N PHE A 5 1.26 -25.97 24.21
CA PHE A 5 -0.22 -26.01 24.13
C PHE A 5 -0.89 -24.64 24.40
N GLY A 6 -0.26 -23.79 25.23
CA GLY A 6 -0.71 -22.42 25.48
C GLY A 6 -0.61 -21.51 24.25
N GLU A 7 0.44 -21.65 23.43
CA GLU A 7 0.62 -20.86 22.20
C GLU A 7 -0.44 -21.24 21.14
N ILE A 8 -0.87 -22.50 21.12
CA ILE A 8 -1.93 -22.99 20.22
C ILE A 8 -3.29 -22.39 20.61
N LEU A 9 -3.68 -22.47 21.88
CA LEU A 9 -4.93 -21.88 22.39
C LEU A 9 -4.97 -20.36 22.19
N GLU A 10 -3.84 -19.69 22.39
CA GLU A 10 -3.72 -18.26 22.17
C GLU A 10 -3.85 -17.91 20.67
N THR A 11 -3.26 -18.70 19.77
CA THR A 11 -3.43 -18.50 18.32
C THR A 11 -4.89 -18.69 17.88
N ILE A 12 -5.60 -19.67 18.46
CA ILE A 12 -7.04 -19.89 18.22
C ILE A 12 -7.85 -18.68 18.71
N ARG A 13 -7.54 -18.17 19.90
CA ARG A 13 -8.20 -16.96 20.43
C ARG A 13 -7.99 -15.76 19.52
N MET A 14 -6.75 -15.53 19.09
CA MET A 14 -6.40 -14.42 18.20
C MET A 14 -7.15 -14.49 16.86
N THR A 15 -7.33 -15.69 16.31
CA THR A 15 -8.01 -15.90 15.01
C THR A 15 -9.53 -15.84 15.11
N GLU A 16 -10.14 -16.53 16.07
CA GLU A 16 -11.61 -16.65 16.16
C GLU A 16 -12.28 -15.45 16.83
N ILE A 17 -11.60 -14.79 17.78
CA ILE A 17 -12.17 -13.71 18.60
C ILE A 17 -11.62 -12.34 18.21
N GLU A 18 -10.33 -12.25 17.91
CA GLU A 18 -9.62 -10.98 17.75
C GLU A 18 -9.30 -10.63 16.29
N HIS A 19 -9.90 -11.38 15.35
CA HIS A 19 -9.81 -11.17 13.90
C HIS A 19 -8.37 -11.16 13.35
N PHE A 20 -7.45 -11.96 13.92
CA PHE A 20 -6.12 -12.13 13.34
C PHE A 20 -6.20 -12.83 11.97
N ASP A 21 -5.69 -12.15 10.94
CA ASP A 21 -5.61 -12.67 9.59
C ASP A 21 -4.31 -12.29 8.88
N ILE A 22 -4.00 -13.04 7.82
CA ILE A 22 -2.97 -12.65 6.87
C ILE A 22 -3.61 -11.75 5.82
N ARG A 23 -3.24 -10.48 5.84
CA ARG A 23 -3.73 -9.48 4.86
C ARG A 23 -3.46 -9.93 3.43
N THR A 24 -2.27 -10.46 3.17
CA THR A 24 -1.88 -10.91 1.83
C THR A 24 -0.74 -11.91 1.83
N VAL A 25 -0.76 -12.80 0.84
CA VAL A 25 0.43 -13.49 0.33
C VAL A 25 0.68 -13.05 -1.11
N THR A 26 1.84 -12.43 -1.35
CA THR A 26 2.19 -11.81 -2.62
C THR A 26 3.37 -12.55 -3.24
N MET A 27 3.15 -13.13 -4.42
CA MET A 27 4.21 -13.75 -5.22
C MET A 27 4.85 -12.69 -6.12
N GLY A 28 6.12 -12.39 -5.89
CA GLY A 28 6.93 -11.52 -6.74
C GLY A 28 7.52 -12.31 -7.91
N ILE A 29 7.35 -11.83 -9.14
CA ILE A 29 7.82 -12.48 -10.36
C ILE A 29 8.64 -11.50 -11.21
N SER A 30 9.89 -11.87 -11.51
CA SER A 30 10.72 -11.12 -12.46
C SER A 30 10.18 -11.24 -13.88
N LEU A 31 10.02 -10.11 -14.58
CA LEU A 31 9.66 -10.09 -16.02
C LEU A 31 10.81 -9.66 -16.93
N ARG A 32 12.04 -9.57 -16.41
CA ARG A 32 13.19 -9.01 -17.14
C ARG A 32 13.56 -9.79 -18.41
N ASP A 33 13.28 -11.08 -18.45
CA ASP A 33 13.51 -11.98 -19.59
C ASP A 33 12.33 -12.05 -20.58
N CYS A 34 11.23 -11.35 -20.32
CA CYS A 34 10.03 -11.39 -21.14
C CYS A 34 10.07 -10.40 -22.32
N HIS A 35 11.11 -9.56 -22.40
CA HIS A 35 11.29 -8.63 -23.50
C HIS A 35 11.45 -9.37 -24.85
N ASP A 36 10.86 -8.79 -25.89
CA ASP A 36 11.03 -9.19 -27.28
C ASP A 36 10.81 -7.98 -28.19
N ARG A 37 11.31 -8.03 -29.43
CA ARG A 37 11.06 -6.96 -30.41
C ARG A 37 9.62 -6.98 -30.92
N ASN A 38 8.95 -8.12 -30.82
CA ASN A 38 7.55 -8.27 -31.19
C ASN A 38 6.67 -8.27 -29.92
N ILE A 39 5.79 -7.28 -29.82
CA ILE A 39 4.86 -7.13 -28.68
C ILE A 39 4.01 -8.39 -28.44
N GLU A 40 3.61 -9.12 -29.49
CA GLU A 40 2.85 -10.36 -29.32
C GLU A 40 3.67 -11.44 -28.60
N VAL A 41 4.97 -11.52 -28.90
CA VAL A 41 5.88 -12.45 -28.25
C VAL A 41 6.11 -12.02 -26.79
N THR A 42 6.26 -10.72 -26.53
CA THR A 42 6.35 -10.19 -25.17
C THR A 42 5.11 -10.53 -24.35
N LYS A 43 3.91 -10.29 -24.88
CA LYS A 43 2.64 -10.64 -24.21
C LYS A 43 2.58 -12.13 -23.90
N GLN A 44 2.93 -12.98 -24.85
CA GLN A 44 2.94 -14.43 -24.64
C GLN A 44 3.94 -14.84 -23.55
N LYS A 45 5.16 -14.31 -23.55
CA LYS A 45 6.18 -14.57 -22.51
C LYS A 45 5.70 -14.16 -21.12
N ILE A 46 5.11 -12.97 -20.97
CA ILE A 46 4.55 -12.48 -19.70
C ILE A 46 3.46 -13.44 -19.21
N TYR A 47 2.49 -13.76 -20.08
CA TYR A 47 1.38 -14.64 -19.75
C TYR A 47 1.86 -16.02 -19.30
N ASP A 48 2.70 -16.66 -20.11
CA ASP A 48 3.22 -18.01 -19.83
C ASP A 48 4.03 -18.05 -18.54
N LYS A 49 4.83 -17.01 -18.27
CA LYS A 49 5.66 -16.94 -17.07
C LYS A 49 4.83 -16.77 -15.80
N ILE A 50 3.83 -15.88 -15.81
CA ILE A 50 2.92 -15.68 -14.68
C ILE A 50 2.12 -16.95 -14.43
N LEU A 51 1.60 -17.62 -15.46
CA LEU A 51 0.87 -18.88 -15.30
C LEU A 51 1.80 -19.99 -14.77
N ARG A 52 3.02 -20.09 -15.29
CA ARG A 52 3.98 -21.13 -14.87
C ARG A 52 4.22 -21.10 -13.36
N TYR A 53 4.42 -19.92 -12.79
CA TYR A 53 4.69 -19.76 -11.37
C TYR A 53 3.42 -19.62 -10.52
N GLY A 54 2.42 -18.89 -11.01
CA GLY A 54 1.23 -18.50 -10.25
C GLY A 54 0.10 -19.52 -10.24
N LYS A 55 0.08 -20.51 -11.15
CA LYS A 55 -1.08 -21.42 -11.35
C LYS A 55 -1.51 -22.17 -10.07
N GLN A 56 -0.58 -22.48 -9.18
CA GLN A 56 -0.90 -23.17 -7.92
C GLN A 56 -0.97 -22.25 -6.71
N HIS A 57 -0.60 -20.97 -6.84
CA HIS A 57 -0.45 -20.02 -5.73
C HIS A 57 -1.69 -19.95 -4.85
N VAL A 58 -2.85 -19.69 -5.45
CA VAL A 58 -4.12 -19.53 -4.74
C VAL A 58 -4.57 -20.83 -4.07
N LYS A 59 -4.43 -21.96 -4.77
CA LYS A 59 -4.80 -23.28 -4.24
C LYS A 59 -3.94 -23.61 -3.02
N LEU A 60 -2.62 -23.46 -3.14
CA LEU A 60 -1.68 -23.81 -2.08
C LEU A 60 -1.83 -22.87 -0.87
N ALA A 61 -2.12 -21.58 -1.09
CA ALA A 61 -2.45 -20.66 -0.01
C ALA A 61 -3.71 -21.09 0.74
N LYS A 62 -4.78 -21.51 0.04
CA LYS A 62 -6.01 -22.03 0.66
C LYS A 62 -5.80 -23.33 1.43
N GLU A 63 -4.89 -24.19 0.97
CA GLU A 63 -4.50 -25.39 1.71
C GLU A 63 -3.81 -25.05 3.04
N VAL A 64 -2.93 -24.05 3.06
CA VAL A 64 -2.29 -23.57 4.31
C VAL A 64 -3.33 -22.95 5.23
N GLU A 65 -4.21 -22.09 4.71
CA GLU A 65 -5.34 -21.51 5.45
C GLU A 65 -6.19 -22.59 6.13
N SER A 66 -6.54 -23.65 5.41
CA SER A 66 -7.32 -24.78 5.95
C SER A 66 -6.53 -25.60 6.99
N GLN A 67 -5.21 -25.74 6.82
CA GLN A 67 -4.36 -26.53 7.71
C GLN A 67 -4.11 -25.82 9.05
N TYR A 68 -3.97 -24.50 9.05
CA TYR A 68 -3.59 -23.73 10.23
C TYR A 68 -4.75 -22.92 10.84
N GLY A 69 -5.91 -22.84 10.17
CA GLY A 69 -7.07 -22.10 10.67
C GLY A 69 -6.90 -20.58 10.67
N ILE A 70 -5.88 -20.05 9.98
CA ILE A 70 -5.64 -18.61 9.83
C ILE A 70 -6.05 -18.20 8.42
N SER A 71 -7.00 -17.27 8.32
CA SER A 71 -7.48 -16.78 7.03
C SER A 71 -6.43 -15.96 6.29
N ILE A 72 -6.42 -16.08 4.96
CA ILE A 72 -5.57 -15.27 4.08
C ILE A 72 -6.49 -14.41 3.21
N ALA A 73 -6.62 -13.14 3.53
CA ALA A 73 -7.59 -12.25 2.91
C ALA A 73 -7.36 -12.06 1.41
N ASN A 74 -6.10 -11.90 0.98
CA ASN A 74 -5.77 -11.74 -0.45
C ASN A 74 -4.61 -12.63 -0.89
N LYS A 75 -4.69 -13.09 -2.13
CA LYS A 75 -3.62 -13.77 -2.86
C LYS A 75 -3.26 -12.90 -4.06
N ARG A 76 -2.01 -12.42 -4.10
CA ARG A 76 -1.58 -11.37 -5.03
C ARG A 76 -0.33 -11.77 -5.80
N VAL A 77 -0.07 -11.06 -6.89
CA VAL A 77 1.21 -11.10 -7.62
C VAL A 77 1.76 -9.68 -7.73
N SER A 78 3.07 -9.52 -7.58
CA SER A 78 3.79 -8.32 -8.01
C SER A 78 4.78 -8.69 -9.11
N VAL A 79 4.95 -7.80 -10.08
CA VAL A 79 5.90 -7.99 -11.18
C VAL A 79 6.95 -6.89 -11.21
N THR A 80 8.04 -7.13 -11.94
CA THR A 80 9.04 -6.08 -12.20
C THR A 80 8.36 -4.82 -12.70
N PRO A 81 8.72 -3.61 -12.19
CA PRO A 81 8.23 -2.35 -12.74
C PRO A 81 8.33 -2.37 -14.26
N ILE A 82 7.19 -2.41 -14.94
CA ILE A 82 7.15 -2.78 -16.35
C ILE A 82 7.87 -1.76 -17.25
N SER A 83 8.11 -0.53 -16.79
CA SER A 83 8.95 0.43 -17.52
C SER A 83 10.37 -0.08 -17.74
N ILE A 84 10.88 -0.96 -16.87
CA ILE A 84 12.28 -1.41 -16.89
C ILE A 84 12.53 -2.39 -18.06
N PRO A 85 11.84 -3.54 -18.17
CA PRO A 85 12.05 -4.46 -19.28
C PRO A 85 11.42 -4.01 -20.60
N PHE A 86 10.50 -3.04 -20.57
CA PHE A 86 9.72 -2.62 -21.75
C PHE A 86 9.87 -1.13 -22.07
N ASP A 87 11.01 -0.51 -21.76
CA ASP A 87 11.28 0.92 -22.02
C ASP A 87 11.16 1.34 -23.50
N ALA A 88 11.24 0.38 -24.43
CA ALA A 88 11.04 0.63 -25.85
C ALA A 88 9.56 0.77 -26.26
N CYS A 89 8.62 0.42 -25.39
CA CYS A 89 7.20 0.42 -25.70
C CYS A 89 6.59 1.82 -25.73
N ASN A 90 5.58 2.00 -26.59
CA ASN A 90 4.70 3.16 -26.57
C ASN A 90 3.49 2.95 -25.63
N ALA A 91 2.67 3.99 -25.44
CA ALA A 91 1.53 3.94 -24.55
C ALA A 91 0.51 2.86 -24.93
N GLU A 92 0.24 2.65 -26.22
CA GLU A 92 -0.67 1.61 -26.70
C GLU A 92 -0.18 0.21 -26.35
N GLU A 93 1.10 -0.08 -26.58
CA GLU A 93 1.73 -1.35 -26.22
C GLU A 93 1.72 -1.60 -24.71
N PHE A 94 1.95 -0.55 -23.90
CA PHE A 94 1.80 -0.65 -22.44
C PHE A 94 0.36 -0.96 -22.03
N ILE A 95 -0.66 -0.46 -22.72
CA ILE A 95 -2.07 -0.82 -22.46
C ILE A 95 -2.31 -2.31 -22.78
N GLU A 96 -1.72 -2.83 -23.87
CA GLU A 96 -1.80 -4.25 -24.17
C GLU A 96 -1.10 -5.13 -23.13
N ILE A 97 0.04 -4.67 -22.60
CA ILE A 97 0.71 -5.32 -21.46
C ILE A 97 -0.20 -5.29 -20.23
N ALA A 98 -0.90 -4.19 -19.94
CA ALA A 98 -1.86 -4.17 -18.83
C ALA A 98 -2.95 -5.25 -19.00
N LYS A 99 -3.50 -5.38 -20.21
CA LYS A 99 -4.53 -6.37 -20.53
C LYS A 99 -4.02 -7.80 -20.37
N ILE A 100 -2.77 -8.09 -20.76
CA ILE A 100 -2.22 -9.44 -20.58
C ILE A 100 -1.95 -9.77 -19.11
N LEU A 101 -1.52 -8.79 -18.31
CA LEU A 101 -1.38 -8.93 -16.86
C LEU A 101 -2.74 -9.22 -16.21
N ASP A 102 -3.79 -8.48 -16.58
CA ASP A 102 -5.15 -8.68 -16.06
C ASP A 102 -5.69 -10.08 -16.41
N LYS A 103 -5.47 -10.51 -17.66
CA LYS A 103 -5.86 -11.85 -18.14
C LYS A 103 -5.12 -12.95 -17.38
N ALA A 104 -3.81 -12.80 -17.17
CA ALA A 104 -3.02 -13.78 -16.42
C ALA A 104 -3.48 -13.85 -14.95
N ALA A 105 -3.76 -12.69 -14.34
CA ALA A 105 -4.28 -12.59 -12.99
C ALA A 105 -5.64 -13.27 -12.81
N GLU A 106 -6.54 -13.09 -13.78
CA GLU A 106 -7.83 -13.78 -13.82
C GLU A 106 -7.68 -15.30 -13.90
N GLU A 107 -6.82 -15.79 -14.81
CA GLU A 107 -6.61 -17.23 -15.03
C GLU A 107 -6.04 -17.95 -13.80
N ILE A 108 -5.10 -17.32 -13.09
CA ILE A 108 -4.54 -17.90 -11.85
C ILE A 108 -5.42 -17.62 -10.61
N GLY A 109 -6.48 -16.83 -10.75
CA GLY A 109 -7.48 -16.56 -9.71
C GLY A 109 -7.00 -15.66 -8.57
N ILE A 110 -6.05 -14.76 -8.83
CA ILE A 110 -5.57 -13.78 -7.83
C ILE A 110 -6.44 -12.52 -7.79
N ASP A 111 -6.39 -11.82 -6.65
CA ASP A 111 -7.18 -10.60 -6.44
C ASP A 111 -6.61 -9.41 -7.22
N TYR A 112 -5.28 -9.22 -7.15
CA TYR A 112 -4.58 -8.09 -7.77
C TYR A 112 -3.21 -8.48 -8.29
N ILE A 113 -2.82 -7.86 -9.41
CA ILE A 113 -1.47 -7.88 -9.96
C ILE A 113 -0.91 -6.46 -10.00
N ALA A 114 0.21 -6.24 -9.32
CA ALA A 114 0.85 -4.93 -9.23
C ALA A 114 2.22 -4.95 -9.92
N GLY A 115 2.80 -3.78 -10.18
CA GLY A 115 4.06 -3.64 -10.93
C GLY A 115 3.88 -2.95 -12.28
N TYR A 116 2.68 -2.47 -12.61
CA TYR A 116 2.44 -1.52 -13.70
C TYR A 116 3.04 -0.15 -13.34
N SER A 117 4.37 -0.10 -13.23
CA SER A 117 5.06 0.88 -12.41
C SER A 117 6.29 1.48 -13.07
N ALA A 118 6.62 2.71 -12.65
CA ALA A 118 7.80 3.46 -13.08
C ALA A 118 8.61 4.01 -11.89
N LEU A 119 9.93 4.10 -12.02
CA LEU A 119 10.84 4.62 -11.00
C LEU A 119 11.60 5.85 -11.55
N VAL A 120 11.07 7.04 -11.32
CA VAL A 120 11.43 8.26 -12.07
C VAL A 120 12.05 9.36 -11.20
N GLN A 121 12.67 8.99 -10.07
CA GLN A 121 13.16 9.93 -9.05
C GLN A 121 14.21 10.91 -9.59
N LYS A 122 15.02 10.48 -10.57
CA LYS A 122 16.11 11.29 -11.16
C LYS A 122 15.80 11.85 -12.54
N GLY A 123 14.62 11.57 -13.08
CA GLY A 123 14.23 11.90 -14.44
C GLY A 123 13.37 10.79 -15.03
N MET A 124 12.87 11.01 -16.26
CA MET A 124 12.08 10.03 -16.99
C MET A 124 12.73 9.76 -18.35
N THR A 125 12.87 8.49 -18.67
CA THR A 125 13.12 7.98 -20.03
C THR A 125 11.88 8.17 -20.93
N ASN A 126 11.98 7.79 -22.20
CA ASN A 126 10.83 7.84 -23.09
C ASN A 126 9.78 6.78 -22.70
N GLY A 127 10.18 5.54 -22.45
CA GLY A 127 9.26 4.47 -22.07
C GLY A 127 8.57 4.75 -20.74
N GLU A 128 9.26 5.33 -19.75
CA GLU A 128 8.61 5.75 -18.50
C GLU A 128 7.56 6.84 -18.72
N ARG A 129 7.78 7.80 -19.62
CA ARG A 129 6.76 8.81 -19.96
C ARG A 129 5.57 8.16 -20.65
N GLU A 130 5.79 7.25 -21.58
CA GLU A 130 4.72 6.54 -22.29
C GLU A 130 3.93 5.63 -21.33
N LEU A 131 4.61 4.94 -20.42
CA LEU A 131 3.97 4.17 -19.35
C LEU A 131 3.09 5.08 -18.49
N ILE A 132 3.61 6.20 -17.98
CA ILE A 132 2.83 7.09 -17.11
C ILE A 132 1.59 7.64 -17.84
N LYS A 133 1.70 8.01 -19.13
CA LYS A 133 0.56 8.44 -19.96
C LYS A 133 -0.49 7.34 -20.16
N SER A 134 -0.05 6.08 -20.20
CA SER A 134 -0.93 4.94 -20.45
C SER A 134 -1.78 4.53 -19.23
N ILE A 135 -1.37 4.91 -18.01
CA ILE A 135 -2.02 4.53 -16.73
C ILE A 135 -3.54 4.75 -16.73
N PRO A 136 -4.10 5.92 -17.11
CA PRO A 136 -5.55 6.15 -17.07
C PRO A 136 -6.34 5.17 -17.95
N PHE A 137 -5.76 4.78 -19.09
CA PHE A 137 -6.36 3.88 -20.05
C PHE A 137 -6.20 2.42 -19.64
N ALA A 138 -5.03 2.06 -19.10
CA ALA A 138 -4.78 0.73 -18.55
C ALA A 138 -5.72 0.42 -17.38
N LEU A 139 -5.84 1.33 -16.41
CA LEU A 139 -6.65 1.10 -15.20
C LEU A 139 -8.16 1.16 -15.44
N SER A 140 -8.61 1.81 -16.52
CA SER A 140 -10.02 1.79 -16.94
C SER A 140 -10.41 0.57 -17.77
N GLN A 141 -9.44 -0.11 -18.39
CA GLN A 141 -9.65 -1.30 -19.23
C GLN A 141 -9.30 -2.63 -18.53
N THR A 142 -8.85 -2.57 -17.28
CA THR A 142 -8.43 -3.74 -16.49
C THR A 142 -9.09 -3.73 -15.12
N LYS A 143 -9.29 -4.90 -14.53
CA LYS A 143 -9.92 -5.02 -13.21
C LYS A 143 -8.90 -5.15 -12.08
N ARG A 144 -7.90 -6.00 -12.25
CA ARG A 144 -6.97 -6.48 -11.21
C ARG A 144 -5.60 -5.80 -11.24
N VAL A 145 -5.29 -5.09 -12.33
CA VAL A 145 -4.00 -4.40 -12.46
C VAL A 145 -3.96 -3.17 -11.55
N CYS A 146 -2.87 -3.05 -10.81
CA CYS A 146 -2.51 -1.90 -9.99
C CYS A 146 -1.23 -1.24 -10.50
N SER A 147 -1.15 0.08 -10.35
CA SER A 147 -0.07 0.90 -10.87
C SER A 147 0.55 1.77 -9.76
N SER A 148 1.87 1.96 -9.87
CA SER A 148 2.58 2.86 -8.97
C SER A 148 3.71 3.63 -9.64
N VAL A 149 3.96 4.86 -9.20
CA VAL A 149 5.03 5.71 -9.77
C VAL A 149 5.85 6.29 -8.64
N ASN A 150 7.13 5.94 -8.57
CA ASN A 150 8.04 6.51 -7.57
C ASN A 150 8.72 7.76 -8.13
N ILE A 151 8.34 8.92 -7.59
CA ILE A 151 8.70 10.26 -8.09
C ILE A 151 9.90 10.87 -7.38
N GLY A 152 10.34 10.29 -6.26
CA GLY A 152 11.37 10.88 -5.43
C GLY A 152 12.09 9.87 -4.54
N SER A 153 13.26 10.27 -4.05
CA SER A 153 13.96 9.54 -3.01
C SER A 153 14.87 10.47 -2.20
N THR A 154 15.21 10.08 -0.97
CA THR A 154 16.16 10.82 -0.11
C THR A 154 17.47 11.11 -0.85
N LYS A 155 17.92 10.19 -1.72
CA LYS A 155 19.17 10.33 -2.49
C LYS A 155 19.05 11.17 -3.77
N ALA A 156 17.84 11.40 -4.28
CA ALA A 156 17.61 12.10 -5.54
C ALA A 156 16.89 13.45 -5.38
N GLY A 157 16.19 13.65 -4.27
CA GLY A 157 15.19 14.70 -4.11
C GLY A 157 13.86 14.32 -4.76
N ILE A 158 13.09 15.32 -5.20
CA ILE A 158 11.75 15.14 -5.78
C ILE A 158 11.77 15.56 -7.25
N ASN A 159 11.37 14.68 -8.15
CA ASN A 159 11.14 15.01 -9.55
C ASN A 159 9.78 15.72 -9.70
N MET A 160 9.79 17.05 -9.74
CA MET A 160 8.57 17.86 -9.85
C MET A 160 7.91 17.77 -11.22
N ASP A 161 8.66 17.44 -12.28
CA ASP A 161 8.06 17.16 -13.59
C ASP A 161 7.18 15.91 -13.52
N ALA A 162 7.62 14.87 -12.80
CA ALA A 162 6.82 13.67 -12.58
C ALA A 162 5.64 13.93 -11.62
N VAL A 163 5.81 14.77 -10.59
CA VAL A 163 4.71 15.21 -9.71
C VAL A 163 3.57 15.85 -10.53
N ASN A 164 3.92 16.80 -11.41
CA ASN A 164 2.95 17.50 -12.26
C ASN A 164 2.21 16.53 -13.19
N MET A 165 2.97 15.64 -13.84
CA MET A 165 2.41 14.61 -14.71
C MET A 165 1.47 13.66 -13.95
N MET A 166 1.81 13.28 -12.72
CA MET A 166 0.96 12.43 -11.89
C MET A 166 -0.33 13.12 -11.45
N GLY A 167 -0.31 14.44 -11.21
CA GLY A 167 -1.53 15.21 -10.97
C GLY A 167 -2.54 15.10 -12.12
N GLU A 168 -2.05 15.23 -13.36
CA GLU A 168 -2.87 15.06 -14.57
C GLU A 168 -3.36 13.62 -14.75
N VAL A 169 -2.47 12.64 -14.55
CA VAL A 169 -2.80 11.21 -14.67
C VAL A 169 -3.86 10.80 -13.66
N ILE A 170 -3.76 11.23 -12.40
CA ILE A 170 -4.78 10.92 -11.38
C ILE A 170 -6.13 11.51 -11.78
N LYS A 171 -6.16 12.77 -12.23
CA LYS A 171 -7.40 13.43 -12.66
C LYS A 171 -8.04 12.72 -13.86
N LEU A 172 -7.23 12.37 -14.86
CA LEU A 172 -7.71 11.67 -16.05
C LEU A 172 -8.16 10.24 -15.71
N THR A 173 -7.46 9.55 -14.80
CA THR A 173 -7.85 8.21 -14.32
C THR A 173 -9.23 8.26 -13.64
N ALA A 174 -9.46 9.28 -12.81
CA ALA A 174 -10.75 9.48 -12.16
C ALA A 174 -11.88 9.71 -13.15
N GLU A 175 -11.65 10.51 -14.19
CA GLU A 175 -12.62 10.76 -15.26
C GLU A 175 -12.89 9.48 -16.08
N LYS A 176 -11.85 8.74 -16.46
CA LYS A 176 -11.97 7.49 -17.24
C LYS A 176 -12.69 6.37 -16.50
N THR A 177 -12.79 6.46 -15.18
CA THR A 177 -13.46 5.49 -14.32
C THR A 177 -14.64 6.09 -13.55
N LYS A 178 -15.17 7.24 -14.00
CA LYS A 178 -16.25 7.99 -13.34
C LYS A 178 -17.52 7.18 -13.09
N ASP A 179 -17.83 6.22 -13.96
CA ASP A 179 -19.04 5.39 -13.85
C ASP A 179 -18.96 4.40 -12.68
N ASN A 180 -17.77 4.21 -12.10
CA ASN A 180 -17.50 3.36 -10.95
C ASN A 180 -16.80 4.17 -9.85
N ASP A 181 -17.29 5.36 -9.52
CA ASP A 181 -16.77 6.19 -8.44
C ASP A 181 -15.26 6.48 -8.53
N SER A 182 -14.75 6.62 -9.75
CA SER A 182 -13.33 6.87 -10.01
C SER A 182 -12.40 5.77 -9.45
N ILE A 183 -12.87 4.50 -9.42
CA ILE A 183 -12.16 3.32 -8.88
C ILE A 183 -10.73 3.14 -9.42
N GLY A 184 -10.42 3.65 -10.62
CA GLY A 184 -9.06 3.59 -11.15
C GLY A 184 -8.04 4.23 -10.21
N CYS A 185 -8.41 5.32 -9.52
CA CYS A 185 -7.55 5.99 -8.54
C CYS A 185 -7.30 5.16 -7.29
N ALA A 186 -8.21 4.26 -6.89
CA ALA A 186 -7.97 3.32 -5.80
C ALA A 186 -6.89 2.27 -6.13
N LYS A 187 -6.58 2.09 -7.43
CA LYS A 187 -5.56 1.19 -7.95
C LYS A 187 -4.26 1.91 -8.38
N LEU A 188 -4.12 3.19 -8.05
CA LEU A 188 -2.99 4.04 -8.43
C LEU A 188 -2.34 4.66 -7.19
N VAL A 189 -1.02 4.53 -7.09
CA VAL A 189 -0.24 5.09 -5.97
C VAL A 189 0.95 5.89 -6.49
N VAL A 190 1.18 7.08 -5.92
CA VAL A 190 2.40 7.85 -6.15
C VAL A 190 3.31 7.69 -4.93
N PHE A 191 4.56 7.30 -5.13
CA PHE A 191 5.52 7.08 -4.05
C PHE A 191 6.65 8.11 -4.02
N ALA A 192 7.18 8.34 -2.83
CA ALA A 192 8.57 8.71 -2.62
C ALA A 192 9.25 7.64 -1.76
N ASN A 193 10.54 7.38 -2.00
CA ASN A 193 11.31 6.34 -1.31
C ASN A 193 10.65 4.95 -1.38
N ALA A 194 10.06 4.58 -2.52
CA ALA A 194 9.53 3.23 -2.71
C ALA A 194 10.57 2.15 -2.43
N VAL A 195 10.16 1.09 -1.74
CA VAL A 195 10.98 -0.10 -1.44
C VAL A 195 10.71 -1.21 -2.45
N GLU A 196 11.70 -2.07 -2.66
CA GLU A 196 11.73 -3.06 -3.75
C GLU A 196 10.91 -4.33 -3.50
N ASP A 197 10.53 -4.58 -2.26
CA ASP A 197 9.94 -5.83 -1.77
C ASP A 197 8.54 -5.65 -1.15
N ASN A 198 7.88 -4.49 -1.35
CA ASN A 198 6.63 -4.20 -0.66
C ASN A 198 5.44 -5.05 -1.16
N PRO A 199 4.70 -5.73 -0.25
CA PRO A 199 3.46 -6.42 -0.61
C PRO A 199 2.22 -5.51 -0.62
N PHE A 200 2.39 -4.21 -0.35
CA PHE A 200 1.32 -3.21 -0.30
C PHE A 200 0.71 -2.97 -1.67
N VAL A 201 -0.55 -3.37 -1.86
CA VAL A 201 -1.32 -3.06 -3.07
C VAL A 201 -2.22 -1.86 -2.76
N ALA A 202 -2.32 -0.85 -3.61
CA ALA A 202 -1.98 -0.83 -5.05
C ALA A 202 -0.51 -0.57 -5.44
N GLY A 203 0.38 -0.35 -4.47
CA GLY A 203 1.75 0.08 -4.73
C GLY A 203 2.78 -0.97 -5.15
N ALA A 204 2.49 -2.25 -4.97
CA ALA A 204 3.50 -3.31 -4.95
C ALA A 204 4.22 -3.46 -6.30
N PHE A 205 5.51 -3.79 -6.24
CA PHE A 205 6.27 -4.25 -7.41
C PHE A 205 7.37 -5.23 -6.97
N HIS A 206 7.90 -5.97 -7.93
CA HIS A 206 9.01 -6.90 -7.71
C HIS A 206 10.33 -6.24 -8.13
N GLY A 207 11.12 -5.78 -7.17
CA GLY A 207 12.32 -4.99 -7.41
C GLY A 207 13.35 -5.61 -8.35
N VAL A 208 14.28 -4.79 -8.84
CA VAL A 208 15.33 -5.27 -9.74
C VAL A 208 16.40 -6.08 -9.00
N SER A 209 16.58 -5.85 -7.70
CA SER A 209 17.50 -6.60 -6.85
C SER A 209 16.92 -7.92 -6.31
N GLU A 210 15.60 -8.10 -6.43
CA GLU A 210 14.92 -9.33 -6.03
C GLU A 210 15.26 -10.52 -6.95
N PRO A 211 15.18 -11.77 -6.44
CA PRO A 211 15.47 -12.96 -7.22
C PRO A 211 14.42 -13.17 -8.32
N GLU A 212 14.56 -14.25 -9.08
CA GLU A 212 13.64 -14.61 -10.15
C GLU A 212 12.16 -14.71 -9.67
N ILE A 213 11.97 -15.27 -8.48
CA ILE A 213 10.68 -15.41 -7.81
C ILE A 213 10.86 -15.39 -6.29
N VAL A 214 9.91 -14.79 -5.57
CA VAL A 214 9.88 -14.74 -4.11
C VAL A 214 8.45 -14.65 -3.59
N LEU A 215 8.21 -15.12 -2.37
CA LEU A 215 6.95 -14.90 -1.67
C LEU A 215 7.12 -13.93 -0.50
N ASN A 216 6.36 -12.84 -0.52
CA ASN A 216 6.25 -11.89 0.58
C ASN A 216 4.88 -12.05 1.26
N VAL A 217 4.82 -11.85 2.58
CA VAL A 217 3.59 -11.91 3.36
C VAL A 217 3.32 -10.56 4.01
N GLY A 218 2.07 -10.12 4.00
CA GLY A 218 1.60 -8.98 4.78
C GLY A 218 0.63 -9.48 5.85
N ILE A 219 0.89 -9.13 7.09
CA ILE A 219 0.01 -9.49 8.21
C ILE A 219 -1.02 -8.38 8.44
N SER A 220 -2.10 -8.74 9.13
CA SER A 220 -3.07 -7.82 9.70
C SER A 220 -3.25 -8.18 11.18
N GLY A 221 -3.83 -7.27 11.95
CA GLY A 221 -3.85 -7.38 13.42
C GLY A 221 -4.29 -6.15 14.23
N PRO A 222 -4.90 -5.08 13.67
CA PRO A 222 -5.45 -4.02 14.51
C PRO A 222 -6.42 -4.53 15.58
N GLY A 223 -7.33 -5.46 15.25
CA GLY A 223 -8.26 -6.06 16.23
C GLY A 223 -7.58 -6.67 17.46
N VAL A 224 -6.54 -7.48 17.24
CA VAL A 224 -5.71 -8.10 18.30
C VAL A 224 -5.05 -7.04 19.19
N VAL A 225 -4.50 -5.98 18.59
CA VAL A 225 -3.83 -4.90 19.33
C VAL A 225 -4.85 -4.08 20.12
N LEU A 226 -6.01 -3.80 19.54
CA LEU A 226 -7.10 -3.08 20.20
C LEU A 226 -7.56 -3.81 21.46
N GLU A 227 -7.79 -5.12 21.37
CA GLU A 227 -8.24 -5.90 22.51
C GLU A 227 -7.17 -5.99 23.60
N ALA A 228 -5.91 -6.21 23.23
CA ALA A 228 -4.80 -6.22 24.18
C ALA A 228 -4.68 -4.88 24.96
N ILE A 229 -4.91 -3.75 24.29
CA ILE A 229 -4.93 -2.43 24.94
C ILE A 229 -6.11 -2.30 25.90
N ARG A 230 -7.30 -2.77 25.52
CA ARG A 230 -8.50 -2.75 26.38
C ARG A 230 -8.32 -3.63 27.62
N GLU A 231 -7.76 -4.83 27.46
CA GLU A 231 -7.47 -5.74 28.56
C GLU A 231 -6.43 -5.17 29.54
N ALA A 232 -5.42 -4.46 29.03
CA ALA A 232 -4.44 -3.80 29.88
C ALA A 232 -5.08 -2.72 30.78
N GLY A 233 -6.19 -2.11 30.36
CA GLY A 233 -6.91 -1.10 31.12
C GLY A 233 -6.08 0.16 31.35
N LYS A 234 -6.15 0.73 32.56
CA LYS A 234 -5.45 1.98 32.90
C LYS A 234 -4.02 1.68 33.36
N VAL A 235 -3.10 1.67 32.41
CA VAL A 235 -1.65 1.57 32.63
C VAL A 235 -0.94 2.85 32.16
N ASP A 236 0.31 3.04 32.59
CA ASP A 236 1.14 4.12 32.04
C ASP A 236 1.57 3.82 30.58
N LEU A 237 2.09 4.83 29.88
CA LEU A 237 2.47 4.70 28.48
C LEU A 237 3.63 3.71 28.27
N GLN A 238 4.51 3.54 29.25
CA GLN A 238 5.62 2.60 29.13
C GLN A 238 5.10 1.16 29.13
N GLN A 239 4.23 0.83 30.10
CA GLN A 239 3.55 -0.46 30.17
C GLN A 239 2.67 -0.71 28.95
N LEU A 240 1.94 0.30 28.48
CA LEU A 240 1.14 0.20 27.26
C LEU A 240 1.98 -0.13 26.02
N SER A 241 3.16 0.49 25.86
CA SER A 241 4.10 0.14 24.79
C SER A 241 4.56 -1.32 24.88
N GLU A 242 4.84 -1.83 26.10
CA GLU A 242 5.21 -3.24 26.27
C GLU A 242 4.08 -4.19 25.90
N VAL A 243 2.82 -3.86 26.23
CA VAL A 243 1.64 -4.65 25.83
C VAL A 243 1.56 -4.72 24.31
N ILE A 244 1.57 -3.56 23.63
CA ILE A 244 1.54 -3.49 22.16
C ILE A 244 2.69 -4.30 21.57
N LYS A 245 3.92 -4.13 22.06
CA LYS A 245 5.09 -4.84 21.54
C LYS A 245 4.96 -6.36 21.66
N LYS A 246 4.50 -6.86 22.81
CA LYS A 246 4.29 -8.31 23.02
C LYS A 246 3.25 -8.86 22.05
N THR A 247 2.15 -8.13 21.85
CA THR A 247 1.11 -8.52 20.89
C THR A 247 1.64 -8.54 19.45
N ILE A 248 2.34 -7.48 19.03
CA ILE A 248 2.95 -7.39 17.69
C ILE A 248 3.96 -8.51 17.44
N PHE A 249 4.77 -8.84 18.44
CA PHE A 249 5.73 -9.94 18.34
C PHE A 249 5.02 -11.26 18.01
N LYS A 250 3.92 -11.58 18.71
CA LYS A 250 3.16 -12.81 18.50
C LYS A 250 2.52 -12.88 17.10
N ILE A 251 1.80 -11.84 16.68
CA ILE A 251 1.18 -11.80 15.34
C ILE A 251 2.24 -11.90 14.24
N THR A 252 3.42 -11.28 14.43
CA THR A 252 4.50 -11.33 13.45
C THR A 252 5.06 -12.74 13.30
N ARG A 253 5.29 -13.44 14.41
CA ARG A 253 5.75 -14.84 14.39
C ARG A 253 4.73 -15.76 13.72
N ALA A 254 3.45 -15.60 14.03
CA ALA A 254 2.37 -16.37 13.40
C ALA A 254 2.30 -16.09 11.88
N GLY A 255 2.36 -14.82 11.48
CA GLY A 255 2.31 -14.45 10.07
C GLY A 255 3.51 -14.90 9.25
N GLU A 256 4.71 -14.79 9.81
CA GLU A 256 5.93 -15.33 9.19
C GLU A 256 5.84 -16.85 9.00
N LEU A 257 5.31 -17.58 10.00
CA LEU A 257 5.10 -19.03 9.89
C LEU A 257 4.20 -19.37 8.69
N ILE A 258 3.06 -18.69 8.56
CA ILE A 258 2.13 -18.91 7.44
C ILE A 258 2.79 -18.56 6.11
N GLY A 259 3.45 -17.41 6.00
CA GLY A 259 4.16 -17.01 4.80
C GLY A 259 5.21 -18.03 4.37
N ARG A 260 6.04 -18.52 5.31
CA ARG A 260 7.02 -19.57 5.04
C ARG A 260 6.38 -20.88 4.59
N LYS A 261 5.24 -21.27 5.15
CA LYS A 261 4.52 -22.49 4.74
C LYS A 261 3.92 -22.38 3.35
N VAL A 262 3.39 -21.21 2.98
CA VAL A 262 2.93 -20.94 1.61
C VAL A 262 4.12 -20.99 0.64
N ALA A 263 5.26 -20.40 1.00
CA ALA A 263 6.46 -20.40 0.17
C ALA A 263 7.02 -21.82 -0.04
N GLU A 264 7.12 -22.60 1.04
CA GLU A 264 7.54 -24.01 1.04
C GLU A 264 6.64 -24.86 0.13
N LYS A 265 5.31 -24.73 0.25
CA LYS A 265 4.36 -25.46 -0.60
C LYS A 265 4.45 -25.07 -2.08
N ASN A 266 4.70 -23.79 -2.37
CA ASN A 266 4.91 -23.32 -3.75
C ASN A 266 6.30 -23.70 -4.29
N GLY A 267 7.23 -24.16 -3.44
CA GLY A 267 8.60 -24.46 -3.83
C GLY A 267 9.42 -23.22 -4.18
N ILE A 268 9.09 -22.06 -3.58
CA ILE A 268 9.76 -20.77 -3.86
C ILE A 268 10.37 -20.17 -2.58
N PRO A 269 11.39 -19.30 -2.71
CA PRO A 269 11.97 -18.61 -1.56
C PRO A 269 10.95 -17.72 -0.84
N PHE A 270 11.04 -17.70 0.48
CA PHE A 270 10.38 -16.68 1.30
C PHE A 270 11.24 -15.42 1.32
N GLY A 271 10.62 -14.26 1.07
CA GLY A 271 11.26 -12.95 1.12
C GLY A 271 11.03 -12.31 2.48
N ILE A 272 10.05 -11.41 2.55
CA ILE A 272 9.80 -10.59 3.74
C ILE A 272 8.44 -10.81 4.38
N VAL A 273 8.36 -10.44 5.66
CA VAL A 273 7.13 -10.20 6.41
C VAL A 273 6.93 -8.70 6.59
N ASP A 274 5.86 -8.17 6.02
CA ASP A 274 5.41 -6.80 6.26
C ASP A 274 4.49 -6.81 7.49
N ILE A 275 4.95 -6.17 8.57
CA ILE A 275 4.34 -6.19 9.91
C ILE A 275 3.25 -5.12 10.08
N SER A 276 2.70 -4.62 8.98
CA SER A 276 1.83 -3.47 9.02
C SER A 276 0.49 -3.73 9.68
N LEU A 277 0.06 -2.82 10.55
CA LEU A 277 -1.29 -2.81 11.08
C LEU A 277 -2.20 -2.17 10.04
N ALA A 278 -2.77 -3.00 9.18
CA ALA A 278 -3.67 -2.61 8.12
C ALA A 278 -5.13 -2.90 8.53
N PRO A 279 -5.98 -1.87 8.71
CA PRO A 279 -7.37 -2.06 9.10
C PRO A 279 -8.23 -2.62 7.96
N THR A 280 -9.43 -3.06 8.33
CA THR A 280 -10.49 -3.42 7.39
C THR A 280 -11.76 -2.62 7.71
N PRO A 281 -12.73 -2.57 6.78
CA PRO A 281 -14.02 -1.95 7.05
C PRO A 281 -14.85 -2.66 8.15
N ALA A 282 -14.35 -3.75 8.76
CA ALA A 282 -15.02 -4.45 9.84
C ALA A 282 -14.95 -3.65 11.15
N GLU A 283 -16.00 -3.76 11.97
CA GLU A 283 -15.99 -3.13 13.30
C GLU A 283 -14.96 -3.80 14.20
N GLY A 284 -14.22 -3.00 14.97
CA GLY A 284 -13.17 -3.49 15.87
C GLY A 284 -11.80 -3.71 15.21
N ASP A 285 -11.71 -3.65 13.88
CA ASP A 285 -10.44 -3.76 13.16
C ASP A 285 -9.98 -2.39 12.62
N SER A 286 -9.65 -1.49 13.56
CA SER A 286 -9.45 -0.06 13.28
C SER A 286 -8.25 0.51 14.03
N ILE A 287 -7.37 1.21 13.30
CA ILE A 287 -6.30 2.01 13.90
C ILE A 287 -6.89 3.19 14.68
N ALA A 288 -7.95 3.79 14.16
CA ALA A 288 -8.61 4.88 14.87
C ALA A 288 -9.15 4.44 16.23
N ASP A 289 -9.76 3.26 16.33
CA ASP A 289 -10.25 2.73 17.59
C ASP A 289 -9.10 2.32 18.53
N ILE A 290 -7.94 1.88 18.01
CA ILE A 290 -6.71 1.70 18.80
C ILE A 290 -6.28 3.02 19.43
N LEU A 291 -6.18 4.09 18.64
CA LEU A 291 -5.76 5.40 19.15
C LEU A 291 -6.73 5.92 20.22
N LYS A 292 -8.02 5.62 20.07
CA LYS A 292 -9.02 5.93 21.10
C LYS A 292 -8.82 5.12 22.38
N ALA A 293 -8.58 3.82 22.24
CA ALA A 293 -8.29 2.94 23.37
C ALA A 293 -6.99 3.32 24.10
N MET A 294 -6.02 3.91 23.41
CA MET A 294 -4.81 4.49 24.02
C MET A 294 -5.07 5.77 24.83
N GLY A 295 -6.27 6.36 24.72
CA GLY A 295 -6.71 7.50 25.54
C GLY A 295 -7.01 8.79 24.78
N VAL A 296 -6.99 8.79 23.44
CA VAL A 296 -7.47 9.94 22.65
C VAL A 296 -9.01 9.89 22.57
N GLU A 297 -9.71 11.01 22.75
CA GLU A 297 -11.18 11.01 22.66
C GLU A 297 -11.68 10.65 21.26
N ASP A 298 -11.13 11.30 20.24
CA ASP A 298 -11.34 10.94 18.84
C ASP A 298 -10.09 11.23 18.00
N VAL A 299 -9.93 10.49 16.90
CA VAL A 299 -8.80 10.68 15.99
C VAL A 299 -8.89 12.08 15.37
N GLY A 300 -7.77 12.80 15.48
CA GLY A 300 -7.64 14.17 15.02
C GLY A 300 -7.44 15.16 16.17
N ALA A 301 -7.80 14.79 17.39
CA ALA A 301 -7.52 15.58 18.58
C ALA A 301 -5.99 15.83 18.79
N PRO A 302 -5.60 16.92 19.48
CA PRO A 302 -4.24 17.09 19.96
C PRO A 302 -3.77 15.86 20.75
N GLY A 303 -2.59 15.33 20.41
CA GLY A 303 -2.09 14.05 20.96
C GLY A 303 -2.22 12.86 20.01
N THR A 304 -3.15 12.88 19.04
CA THR A 304 -3.32 11.79 18.04
C THR A 304 -2.01 11.41 17.35
N THR A 305 -1.24 12.40 16.90
CA THR A 305 0.05 12.16 16.22
C THR A 305 1.08 11.53 17.16
N ALA A 306 1.10 11.91 18.45
CA ALA A 306 2.01 11.30 19.42
C ALA A 306 1.63 9.86 19.75
N ALA A 307 0.32 9.58 19.91
CA ALA A 307 -0.19 8.22 20.10
C ALA A 307 0.15 7.33 18.90
N LEU A 308 -0.05 7.82 17.67
CA LEU A 308 0.32 7.11 16.45
C LEU A 308 1.83 6.87 16.34
N ALA A 309 2.65 7.84 16.71
CA ALA A 309 4.11 7.69 16.72
C ALA A 309 4.55 6.58 17.68
N MET A 310 3.99 6.55 18.90
CA MET A 310 4.25 5.50 19.88
C MET A 310 3.78 4.12 19.42
N LEU A 311 2.59 4.04 18.80
CA LEU A 311 2.07 2.80 18.22
C LEU A 311 3.01 2.29 17.12
N ASN A 312 3.37 3.15 16.16
CA ASN A 312 4.22 2.78 15.03
C ASN A 312 5.64 2.36 15.47
N ASP A 313 6.23 3.07 16.43
CA ASP A 313 7.52 2.70 17.02
C ASP A 313 7.46 1.35 17.75
N SER A 314 6.39 1.10 18.51
CA SER A 314 6.15 -0.18 19.17
C SER A 314 6.02 -1.32 18.15
N VAL A 315 5.27 -1.11 17.06
CA VAL A 315 5.13 -2.08 15.96
C VAL A 315 6.50 -2.41 15.36
N LYS A 316 7.27 -1.39 14.97
CA LYS A 316 8.59 -1.59 14.34
C LYS A 316 9.57 -2.33 15.25
N LYS A 317 9.66 -1.94 16.52
CA LYS A 317 10.57 -2.59 17.49
C LYS A 317 10.20 -4.06 17.71
N ALA A 318 8.92 -4.36 17.87
CA ALA A 318 8.46 -5.72 18.08
C ALA A 318 8.64 -6.61 16.85
N GLY A 319 8.31 -6.11 15.65
CA GLY A 319 8.50 -6.88 14.44
C GLY A 319 9.96 -7.20 14.15
N LEU A 320 10.87 -6.23 14.32
CA LEU A 320 12.32 -6.46 14.18
C LEU A 320 12.87 -7.46 15.21
N MET A 321 12.24 -7.55 16.39
CA MET A 321 12.56 -8.58 17.38
C MET A 321 12.02 -9.96 16.98
N ALA A 322 10.87 -10.01 16.30
CA ALA A 322 10.19 -11.25 15.93
C ALA A 322 10.78 -11.94 14.68
N SER A 323 11.33 -11.16 13.74
CA SER A 323 11.82 -11.69 12.46
C SER A 323 13.08 -10.98 11.98
N SER A 324 13.99 -11.76 11.38
CA SER A 324 15.10 -11.22 10.58
C SER A 324 14.69 -10.86 9.15
N SER A 325 13.45 -11.16 8.76
CA SER A 325 12.90 -10.97 7.43
C SER A 325 11.87 -9.84 7.38
N VAL A 326 11.92 -8.87 8.31
CA VAL A 326 11.03 -7.70 8.24
C VAL A 326 11.43 -6.82 7.05
N GLY A 327 10.45 -6.45 6.22
CA GLY A 327 10.65 -5.63 5.03
C GLY A 327 9.39 -4.88 4.62
N GLY A 328 9.31 -4.42 3.37
CA GLY A 328 8.17 -3.64 2.90
C GLY A 328 8.04 -2.29 3.62
N MET A 329 6.82 -1.79 3.79
CA MET A 329 6.59 -0.48 4.42
C MET A 329 6.50 -0.56 5.95
N SER A 330 6.06 -1.69 6.51
CA SER A 330 6.08 -2.04 7.93
C SER A 330 5.71 -0.90 8.91
N GLY A 331 4.44 -0.85 9.33
CA GLY A 331 3.99 0.04 10.40
C GLY A 331 2.48 0.24 10.47
N ALA A 332 2.03 1.27 11.18
CA ALA A 332 0.59 1.59 11.25
C ALA A 332 0.12 2.29 9.97
N PHE A 333 -0.98 1.80 9.38
CA PHE A 333 -1.58 2.32 8.15
C PHE A 333 -2.80 3.18 8.50
N ILE A 334 -3.02 4.27 7.77
CA ILE A 334 -4.14 5.18 8.03
C ILE A 334 -5.05 5.37 6.80
N PRO A 335 -5.55 4.28 6.17
CA PRO A 335 -6.40 4.36 4.99
C PRO A 335 -7.80 4.84 5.37
N VAL A 336 -8.20 6.02 4.89
CA VAL A 336 -9.47 6.63 5.30
C VAL A 336 -10.66 5.77 4.87
N SER A 337 -10.68 5.23 3.65
CA SER A 337 -11.83 4.44 3.19
C SER A 337 -11.93 3.03 3.81
N GLU A 338 -10.82 2.51 4.34
CA GLU A 338 -10.73 1.14 4.83
C GLU A 338 -10.87 1.08 6.36
N ASP A 339 -10.74 2.20 7.10
CA ASP A 339 -10.86 2.25 8.56
C ASP A 339 -12.17 2.95 8.99
N MET A 340 -13.11 2.17 9.55
CA MET A 340 -14.40 2.69 10.00
C MET A 340 -14.30 3.77 11.08
N GLY A 341 -13.30 3.70 11.96
CA GLY A 341 -13.07 4.74 12.96
C GLY A 341 -12.59 6.05 12.31
N MET A 342 -11.78 5.98 11.26
CA MET A 342 -11.36 7.17 10.50
C MET A 342 -12.51 7.77 9.71
N ILE A 343 -13.33 6.95 9.04
CA ILE A 343 -14.53 7.41 8.34
C ILE A 343 -15.42 8.22 9.29
N ARG A 344 -15.69 7.69 10.49
CA ARG A 344 -16.49 8.38 11.51
C ARG A 344 -15.84 9.70 11.95
N ALA A 345 -14.53 9.72 12.16
CA ALA A 345 -13.81 10.94 12.57
C ALA A 345 -13.84 12.03 11.49
N VAL A 346 -13.75 11.65 10.21
CA VAL A 346 -13.91 12.59 9.08
C VAL A 346 -15.35 13.12 9.01
N GLN A 347 -16.35 12.24 9.12
CA GLN A 347 -17.76 12.64 9.11
C GLN A 347 -18.13 13.57 10.28
N ALA A 348 -17.52 13.36 11.44
CA ALA A 348 -17.68 14.22 12.61
C ALA A 348 -16.94 15.56 12.48
N GLY A 349 -16.10 15.75 11.46
CA GLY A 349 -15.26 16.93 11.29
C GLY A 349 -14.03 16.98 12.19
N ASN A 350 -13.70 15.86 12.85
CA ASN A 350 -12.57 15.76 13.79
C ASN A 350 -11.24 15.50 13.08
N LEU A 351 -11.28 14.89 11.89
CA LEU A 351 -10.10 14.51 11.11
C LEU A 351 -10.06 15.27 9.77
N SER A 352 -9.09 16.19 9.64
CA SER A 352 -8.85 16.94 8.39
C SER A 352 -7.72 16.33 7.55
N LEU A 353 -7.61 16.74 6.28
CA LEU A 353 -6.53 16.31 5.40
C LEU A 353 -5.15 16.72 5.92
N GLU A 354 -5.00 17.93 6.45
CA GLU A 354 -3.73 18.43 7.02
C GLU A 354 -3.37 17.69 8.30
N LYS A 355 -4.37 17.20 9.05
CA LYS A 355 -4.12 16.36 10.21
C LYS A 355 -3.64 14.98 9.80
N LEU A 356 -4.20 14.41 8.73
CA LEU A 356 -3.68 13.17 8.12
C LEU A 356 -2.25 13.38 7.63
N GLU A 357 -1.95 14.47 6.93
CA GLU A 357 -0.60 14.86 6.51
C GLU A 357 0.36 14.97 7.73
N ALA A 358 -0.05 15.62 8.82
CA ALA A 358 0.76 15.65 10.04
C ALA A 358 0.96 14.25 10.67
N MET A 359 -0.02 13.36 10.55
CA MET A 359 0.09 11.97 10.99
C MET A 359 1.02 11.17 10.07
N THR A 360 1.11 11.52 8.78
CA THR A 360 2.03 10.83 7.86
C THR A 360 3.48 11.01 8.28
N ALA A 361 3.85 12.14 8.88
CA ALA A 361 5.21 12.36 9.39
C ALA A 361 5.73 11.26 10.34
N VAL A 362 4.82 10.54 11.03
CA VAL A 362 5.16 9.49 12.00
C VAL A 362 4.62 8.11 11.65
N CYS A 363 3.80 7.98 10.59
CA CYS A 363 3.26 6.70 10.12
C CYS A 363 4.14 6.03 9.06
N SER A 364 3.73 4.86 8.58
CA SER A 364 4.46 4.12 7.55
C SER A 364 4.10 4.52 6.11
N VAL A 365 2.81 4.52 5.73
CA VAL A 365 2.39 4.59 4.31
C VAL A 365 2.33 6.00 3.73
N GLY A 366 1.62 6.93 4.38
CA GLY A 366 1.31 8.25 3.83
C GLY A 366 -0.19 8.49 3.70
N LEU A 367 -0.58 9.34 2.74
CA LEU A 367 -1.97 9.68 2.46
C LEU A 367 -2.64 8.58 1.63
N ASP A 368 -3.48 7.78 2.28
CA ASP A 368 -3.99 6.55 1.70
C ASP A 368 -5.53 6.48 1.65
N MET A 369 -6.07 6.05 0.50
CA MET A 369 -7.51 6.01 0.20
C MET A 369 -8.30 7.25 0.59
N ILE A 370 -7.80 8.42 0.18
CA ILE A 370 -8.44 9.70 0.50
C ILE A 370 -9.30 10.15 -0.67
N ALA A 371 -10.61 10.25 -0.47
CA ALA A 371 -11.52 10.80 -1.45
C ALA A 371 -11.63 12.32 -1.30
N ILE A 372 -11.48 13.05 -2.40
CA ILE A 372 -11.54 14.51 -2.48
C ILE A 372 -12.54 14.97 -3.55
N PRO A 373 -12.94 16.25 -3.59
CA PRO A 373 -13.91 16.74 -4.56
C PRO A 373 -13.47 16.49 -6.00
N GLY A 374 -14.42 16.07 -6.83
CA GLY A 374 -14.18 15.74 -8.23
C GLY A 374 -13.72 16.93 -9.08
N ASP A 375 -13.86 18.16 -8.59
CA ASP A 375 -13.44 19.40 -9.24
C ASP A 375 -12.11 19.96 -8.70
N THR A 376 -11.42 19.27 -7.77
CA THR A 376 -10.10 19.70 -7.29
C THR A 376 -9.11 19.86 -8.46
N ALA A 377 -8.41 21.00 -8.47
CA ALA A 377 -7.48 21.35 -9.54
C ALA A 377 -6.27 20.40 -9.58
N VAL A 378 -5.76 20.12 -10.78
CA VAL A 378 -4.56 19.29 -11.00
C VAL A 378 -3.36 19.81 -10.20
N THR A 379 -3.18 21.13 -10.15
CA THR A 379 -2.09 21.78 -9.40
C THR A 379 -2.21 21.55 -7.90
N THR A 380 -3.43 21.46 -7.36
CA THR A 380 -3.66 21.14 -5.95
C THR A 380 -3.31 19.68 -5.65
N ILE A 381 -3.71 18.74 -6.51
CA ILE A 381 -3.34 17.32 -6.39
C ILE A 381 -1.81 17.17 -6.42
N ALA A 382 -1.15 17.84 -7.37
CA ALA A 382 0.30 17.87 -7.47
C ALA A 382 0.96 18.50 -6.22
N GLY A 383 0.37 19.54 -5.64
CA GLY A 383 0.80 20.12 -4.36
C GLY A 383 0.76 19.09 -3.22
N ILE A 384 -0.37 18.41 -3.04
CA ILE A 384 -0.53 17.35 -2.03
C ILE A 384 0.52 16.25 -2.21
N ILE A 385 0.78 15.83 -3.45
CA ILE A 385 1.83 14.85 -3.77
C ILE A 385 3.22 15.37 -3.38
N ALA A 386 3.52 16.63 -3.68
CA ALA A 386 4.80 17.24 -3.36
C ALA A 386 5.04 17.34 -1.85
N ASP A 387 4.01 17.73 -1.09
CA ASP A 387 4.08 17.87 0.37
C ASP A 387 4.33 16.50 1.02
N GLU A 388 3.57 15.47 0.64
CA GLU A 388 3.74 14.12 1.16
C GLU A 388 5.09 13.49 0.74
N ALA A 389 5.56 13.77 -0.48
CA ALA A 389 6.89 13.35 -0.92
C ALA A 389 8.00 14.04 -0.12
N ALA A 390 7.83 15.32 0.23
CA ALA A 390 8.78 16.08 1.04
C ALA A 390 8.86 15.53 2.47
N ILE A 391 7.71 15.21 3.10
CA ILE A 391 7.67 14.52 4.40
C ILE A 391 8.46 13.22 4.33
N GLY A 392 8.27 12.43 3.27
CA GLY A 392 8.97 11.17 3.06
C GLY A 392 10.49 11.33 2.96
N ILE A 393 10.92 12.24 2.10
CA ILE A 393 12.32 12.46 1.74
C ILE A 393 13.13 13.09 2.88
N ILE A 394 12.56 14.06 3.61
CA ILE A 394 13.25 14.69 4.74
C ILE A 394 13.44 13.70 5.90
N ASN A 395 12.44 12.84 6.13
CA ASN A 395 12.47 11.89 7.23
C ASN A 395 13.14 10.55 6.89
N ASP A 396 13.58 10.37 5.64
CA ASP A 396 14.14 9.12 5.12
C ASP A 396 13.20 7.92 5.33
N LYS A 397 11.95 8.12 4.92
CA LYS A 397 10.89 7.10 4.97
C LYS A 397 10.18 7.04 3.62
N THR A 398 9.59 5.88 3.35
CA THR A 398 8.64 5.72 2.25
C THR A 398 7.38 6.53 2.53
N THR A 399 6.88 7.23 1.53
CA THR A 399 5.54 7.84 1.55
C THR A 399 4.81 7.54 0.26
N ALA A 400 3.49 7.48 0.38
CA ALA A 400 2.56 7.11 -0.66
C ALA A 400 1.40 8.10 -0.67
N VAL A 401 0.92 8.42 -1.86
CA VAL A 401 -0.30 9.18 -2.08
C VAL A 401 -1.24 8.34 -2.95
N ARG A 402 -2.36 7.94 -2.36
CA ARG A 402 -3.51 7.33 -3.03
C ARG A 402 -4.72 8.23 -2.79
N ILE A 403 -4.86 9.21 -3.67
CA ILE A 403 -5.90 10.23 -3.63
C ILE A 403 -6.89 10.05 -4.77
N ILE A 404 -8.18 10.25 -4.47
CA ILE A 404 -9.28 9.92 -5.36
C ILE A 404 -10.13 11.18 -5.56
N PRO A 405 -9.87 11.98 -6.62
CA PRO A 405 -10.76 13.06 -7.00
C PRO A 405 -12.05 12.49 -7.60
N ALA A 406 -13.03 12.21 -6.75
CA ALA A 406 -14.23 11.47 -7.11
C ALA A 406 -15.10 12.29 -8.07
N TYR A 407 -15.11 11.89 -9.34
CA TYR A 407 -15.73 12.68 -10.41
C TYR A 407 -17.20 12.99 -10.11
N GLY A 408 -17.57 14.27 -10.23
CA GLY A 408 -18.95 14.73 -9.99
C GLY A 408 -19.38 14.80 -8.52
N LYS A 409 -18.54 14.33 -7.57
CA LYS A 409 -18.84 14.35 -6.14
C LYS A 409 -18.25 15.58 -5.43
N LYS A 410 -18.92 16.01 -4.37
CA LYS A 410 -18.58 17.18 -3.55
C LYS A 410 -18.56 16.80 -2.07
N ILE A 411 -18.13 17.73 -1.23
CA ILE A 411 -18.18 17.59 0.23
C ILE A 411 -19.60 17.25 0.66
N GLY A 412 -19.74 16.21 1.49
CA GLY A 412 -21.02 15.65 1.90
C GLY A 412 -21.41 14.36 1.16
N ASP A 413 -20.81 14.10 0.00
CA ASP A 413 -20.98 12.83 -0.72
C ASP A 413 -20.03 11.74 -0.19
N PHE A 414 -20.23 10.52 -0.69
CA PHE A 414 -19.40 9.34 -0.40
C PHE A 414 -19.05 8.60 -1.68
N VAL A 415 -17.87 7.99 -1.72
CA VAL A 415 -17.55 6.89 -2.64
C VAL A 415 -17.74 5.56 -1.92
N ASP A 416 -18.22 4.54 -2.63
CA ASP A 416 -18.34 3.18 -2.10
C ASP A 416 -17.79 2.17 -3.11
N TYR A 417 -16.72 1.49 -2.70
CA TYR A 417 -16.05 0.48 -3.51
C TYR A 417 -16.40 -0.94 -3.06
N GLY A 418 -17.06 -1.09 -1.91
CA GLY A 418 -17.31 -2.37 -1.25
C GLY A 418 -16.02 -3.14 -0.89
N GLY A 419 -16.22 -4.34 -0.35
CA GLY A 419 -15.13 -5.26 0.00
C GLY A 419 -14.09 -4.60 0.92
N LEU A 420 -12.81 -4.85 0.63
CA LEU A 420 -11.70 -4.31 1.43
C LEU A 420 -11.38 -2.84 1.18
N LEU A 421 -11.81 -2.29 0.03
CA LEU A 421 -11.58 -0.88 -0.29
C LEU A 421 -12.58 0.05 0.43
N GLY A 422 -13.67 -0.52 0.96
CA GLY A 422 -14.61 0.17 1.83
C GLY A 422 -15.28 1.39 1.17
N LYS A 423 -15.57 2.40 1.99
CA LYS A 423 -16.28 3.63 1.58
C LYS A 423 -15.55 4.85 2.13
N ALA A 424 -15.50 5.95 1.40
CA ALA A 424 -14.87 7.17 1.87
C ALA A 424 -15.78 8.39 1.75
N PRO A 425 -15.91 9.21 2.81
CA PRO A 425 -16.46 10.55 2.70
C PRO A 425 -15.56 11.43 1.81
N ILE A 426 -16.16 12.33 1.05
CA ILE A 426 -15.41 13.36 0.33
C ILE A 426 -14.85 14.38 1.33
N MET A 427 -13.53 14.42 1.48
CA MET A 427 -12.82 15.31 2.40
C MET A 427 -12.64 16.71 1.82
N GLU A 428 -12.68 17.73 2.68
CA GLU A 428 -12.38 19.10 2.27
C GLU A 428 -10.90 19.25 1.85
N VAL A 429 -10.67 20.00 0.78
CA VAL A 429 -9.34 20.39 0.31
C VAL A 429 -9.26 21.91 0.26
N ARG A 430 -8.15 22.49 0.74
CA ARG A 430 -7.94 23.93 0.69
C ARG A 430 -7.93 24.45 -0.75
N THR A 431 -8.59 25.58 -0.97
CA THR A 431 -8.73 26.22 -2.29
C THR A 431 -7.66 27.26 -2.61
N ILE A 432 -6.77 27.55 -1.64
CA ILE A 432 -5.62 28.45 -1.84
C ILE A 432 -4.66 27.81 -2.83
N SER A 433 -4.24 28.57 -3.84
CA SER A 433 -3.48 28.02 -4.96
C SER A 433 -2.00 27.80 -4.65
N SER A 434 -1.51 26.60 -4.93
CA SER A 434 -0.09 26.22 -4.97
C SER A 434 0.49 26.25 -6.39
N ALA A 435 -0.28 26.70 -7.39
CA ALA A 435 0.07 26.57 -8.81
C ALA A 435 1.42 27.21 -9.16
N GLY A 436 1.74 28.38 -8.60
CA GLY A 436 3.02 29.06 -8.88
C GLY A 436 4.27 28.33 -8.35
N PHE A 437 4.13 27.46 -7.36
CA PHE A 437 5.23 26.60 -6.89
C PHE A 437 5.36 25.36 -7.77
N VAL A 438 4.24 24.66 -7.94
CA VAL A 438 4.12 23.40 -8.70
C VAL A 438 4.52 23.58 -10.18
N SER A 439 4.13 24.69 -10.80
CA SER A 439 4.44 25.00 -12.20
C SER A 439 5.92 25.26 -12.50
N ARG A 440 6.78 25.37 -11.48
CA ARG A 440 8.23 25.54 -11.69
C ARG A 440 8.88 24.30 -12.31
N GLY A 441 8.28 23.12 -12.10
CA GLY A 441 8.81 21.85 -12.61
C GLY A 441 10.23 21.56 -12.14
N GLY A 442 10.95 20.74 -12.90
CA GLY A 442 12.33 20.35 -12.63
C GLY A 442 12.45 19.41 -11.43
N ARG A 443 13.45 19.65 -10.58
CA ARG A 443 13.77 18.77 -9.45
C ARG A 443 14.08 19.56 -8.19
N ILE A 444 13.37 19.26 -7.10
CA ILE A 444 13.78 19.69 -5.76
C ILE A 444 15.02 18.86 -5.39
N PRO A 445 16.16 19.47 -5.02
CA PRO A 445 17.39 18.75 -4.76
C PRO A 445 17.27 17.85 -3.52
N ALA A 446 18.14 16.84 -3.45
CA ALA A 446 18.23 15.96 -2.29
C ALA A 446 18.59 16.74 -1.01
N PRO A 447 17.99 16.39 0.14
CA PRO A 447 18.31 17.04 1.42
C PRO A 447 19.70 16.66 1.92
N MET A 448 20.29 17.47 2.83
CA MET A 448 21.64 17.21 3.38
C MET A 448 21.82 15.82 3.97
N ARG A 449 20.75 15.21 4.50
CA ARG A 449 20.78 13.84 5.04
C ARG A 449 21.19 12.80 3.98
N SER A 450 21.10 13.11 2.68
CA SER A 450 21.60 12.26 1.61
C SER A 450 23.14 12.11 1.59
N LEU A 451 23.86 12.87 2.42
CA LEU A 451 25.33 12.85 2.51
C LEU A 451 25.88 11.81 3.50
N THR A 452 25.03 11.03 4.18
CA THR A 452 25.48 9.90 5.01
C THR A 452 25.75 8.69 4.11
N ASN A 453 27.02 8.32 3.97
CA ASN A 453 27.48 7.17 3.16
C ASN A 453 27.22 5.83 3.83
#